data_AF-A0A6I4HVT6-F1
#
_entry.id   AF-A0A6I4HVT6-F1
#
_cell.length_a   1.000
_cell.length_b   1.000
_cell.length_c   1.000
_cell.angle_alpha   90.00
_cell.angle_beta   90.00
_cell.angle_gamma   90.00
#
_symmetry.space_group_name_H-M   'P 1'
#
loop_
_entity.id
_entity.type
_entity.pdbx_description
1 polymer ?
#
loop_
_entity_poly.entity_id
_entity_poly.type
_entity_poly.pdbx_seq_one_letter_code
_entity_poly.pdbx_strand_id
1 'polypeptide(L)'
;MNSKYLLYPLLLLSLSGCTDQSAKMTTPVIQKETKPVLMQPFKYHKAIEVSPGNFYDVFSWGRGADGGGQYMILRSDSSDQQYNTINGDLEGPIKEVLNADMDVDGNPEIIIYANSIDTNRYTNVFVYEYNNDNARKIDFPRLTDSQRKGYRGGDDFYIKESKLMREFPIYNGRGKEALPSGAKRVIQYSLQSNSLYGKQISKDSTSTSQVAEKRPEPAVVKHSSTSSKSKKRATISKKHKVVKKARRHRR
;
A
#
# COMPACT_ATOMS: atom_id res chain seq x y z
N MET A 1 -13.07 -73.85 -53.09
CA MET A 1 -12.13 -74.88 -53.57
C MET A 1 -10.92 -74.21 -54.22
N ASN A 2 -9.74 -74.70 -53.83
CA ASN A 2 -8.45 -74.67 -54.54
C ASN A 2 -7.50 -73.47 -54.36
N SER A 3 -6.73 -73.63 -53.28
CA SER A 3 -5.31 -73.31 -53.06
C SER A 3 -4.40 -73.21 -54.29
N LYS A 4 -3.44 -72.28 -54.23
CA LYS A 4 -2.11 -72.41 -54.81
C LYS A 4 -1.05 -71.95 -53.80
N TYR A 5 -0.09 -72.84 -53.53
CA TYR A 5 1.12 -72.66 -52.71
C TYR A 5 2.20 -71.87 -53.46
N LEU A 6 3.12 -71.17 -52.77
CA LEU A 6 4.58 -71.30 -52.99
C LEU A 6 5.48 -70.46 -52.03
N LEU A 7 6.43 -71.18 -51.40
CA LEU A 7 7.84 -70.84 -51.04
C LEU A 7 8.24 -69.88 -49.89
N TYR A 8 8.87 -70.50 -48.86
CA TYR A 8 9.82 -70.07 -47.78
C TYR A 8 11.14 -69.43 -48.32
N PRO A 9 12.20 -69.07 -47.54
CA PRO A 9 12.41 -68.89 -46.08
C PRO A 9 13.19 -67.59 -45.66
N LEU A 10 13.29 -67.23 -44.36
CA LEU A 10 14.60 -66.98 -43.72
C LEU A 10 14.53 -66.84 -42.18
N LEU A 11 15.31 -67.73 -41.57
CA LEU A 11 16.00 -67.74 -40.27
C LEU A 11 16.33 -66.38 -39.63
N LEU A 12 16.02 -66.20 -38.34
CA LEU A 12 16.98 -65.66 -37.36
C LEU A 12 16.54 -65.95 -35.91
N LEU A 13 17.25 -66.88 -35.27
CA LEU A 13 17.32 -67.03 -33.82
C LEU A 13 18.10 -65.85 -33.24
N SER A 14 17.55 -65.18 -32.23
CA SER A 14 18.34 -64.46 -31.22
C SER A 14 17.91 -64.91 -29.84
N LEU A 15 18.72 -65.76 -29.23
CA LEU A 15 18.78 -65.98 -27.79
C LEU A 15 19.39 -64.72 -27.14
N SER A 16 18.81 -64.28 -26.01
CA SER A 16 19.52 -63.98 -24.75
C SER A 16 18.81 -62.89 -23.95
N GLY A 17 18.59 -63.13 -22.66
CA GLY A 17 18.38 -62.08 -21.67
C GLY A 17 17.32 -62.39 -20.62
N CYS A 18 17.66 -63.24 -19.64
CA CYS A 18 16.97 -63.25 -18.35
C CYS A 18 17.15 -61.90 -17.65
N THR A 19 16.06 -61.30 -17.17
CA THR A 19 16.08 -60.55 -15.91
C THR A 19 14.80 -60.83 -15.16
N ASP A 20 14.91 -61.52 -14.03
CA ASP A 20 13.89 -61.58 -12.99
C ASP A 20 13.54 -60.17 -12.53
N GLN A 21 12.36 -59.68 -12.91
CA GLN A 21 11.73 -58.55 -12.23
C GLN A 21 10.64 -59.08 -11.31
N SER A 22 11.06 -59.27 -10.06
CA SER A 22 10.18 -59.44 -8.91
C SER A 22 9.16 -58.28 -8.90
N ALA A 23 7.90 -58.62 -9.14
CA ALA A 23 6.79 -57.68 -9.08
C ALA A 23 6.63 -57.18 -7.64
N LYS A 24 7.10 -55.97 -7.36
CA LYS A 24 6.73 -55.24 -6.15
C LYS A 24 5.27 -54.84 -6.27
N MET A 25 4.40 -55.55 -5.56
CA MET A 25 3.03 -55.10 -5.32
C MET A 25 3.08 -53.73 -4.65
N THR A 26 2.64 -52.71 -5.38
CA THR A 26 2.51 -51.36 -4.85
C THR A 26 1.11 -51.25 -4.29
N THR A 27 0.99 -51.19 -2.97
CA THR A 27 -0.27 -50.94 -2.27
C THR A 27 -0.86 -49.62 -2.78
N PRO A 28 -2.14 -49.56 -3.18
CA PRO A 28 -2.73 -48.28 -3.59
C PRO A 28 -2.80 -47.37 -2.36
N VAL A 29 -2.13 -46.22 -2.45
CA VAL A 29 -2.30 -45.13 -1.50
C VAL A 29 -3.73 -44.61 -1.68
N ILE A 30 -4.61 -44.94 -0.74
CA ILE A 30 -5.94 -44.33 -0.65
C ILE A 30 -5.71 -42.85 -0.34
N GLN A 31 -5.80 -42.01 -1.38
CA GLN A 31 -5.84 -40.57 -1.20
C GLN A 31 -7.16 -40.25 -0.47
N LYS A 32 -7.05 -39.88 0.80
CA LYS A 32 -8.16 -39.33 1.56
C LYS A 32 -8.63 -38.08 0.81
N GLU A 33 -9.77 -38.17 0.12
CA GLU A 33 -10.41 -37.02 -0.52
C GLU A 33 -10.63 -35.96 0.55
N THR A 34 -9.82 -34.92 0.49
CA THR A 34 -10.03 -33.74 1.32
C THR A 34 -11.24 -33.04 0.72
N LYS A 35 -12.36 -33.06 1.45
CA LYS A 35 -13.54 -32.27 1.10
C LYS A 35 -13.07 -30.84 0.80
N PRO A 36 -13.41 -30.27 -0.36
CA PRO A 36 -12.94 -28.94 -0.73
C PRO A 36 -13.36 -27.96 0.36
N VAL A 37 -12.38 -27.30 0.98
CA VAL A 37 -12.65 -26.21 1.91
C VAL A 37 -13.25 -25.08 1.08
N LEU A 38 -14.52 -24.76 1.34
CA LEU A 38 -15.15 -23.60 0.72
C LEU A 38 -14.41 -22.35 1.21
N MET A 39 -13.59 -21.74 0.36
CA MET A 39 -12.96 -20.47 0.68
C MET A 39 -14.05 -19.45 1.01
N GLN A 40 -13.92 -18.74 2.13
CA GLN A 40 -14.84 -17.66 2.46
C GLN A 40 -14.84 -16.65 1.29
N PRO A 41 -16.02 -16.31 0.72
CA PRO A 41 -16.07 -15.42 -0.43
C PRO A 41 -15.61 -14.01 -0.05
N PHE A 42 -15.88 -13.58 1.18
CA PHE A 42 -15.54 -12.26 1.69
C PHE A 42 -14.21 -12.26 2.43
N LYS A 43 -13.35 -11.28 2.12
CA LYS A 43 -12.03 -11.09 2.73
C LYS A 43 -11.99 -9.93 3.72
N TYR A 44 -13.01 -9.07 3.69
CA TYR A 44 -13.17 -7.92 4.57
C TYR A 44 -14.66 -7.68 4.78
N HIS A 45 -15.04 -7.30 6.00
CA HIS A 45 -16.36 -6.76 6.33
C HIS A 45 -16.21 -5.71 7.44
N LYS A 46 -16.85 -4.55 7.26
CA LYS A 46 -17.03 -3.54 8.32
C LYS A 46 -18.42 -2.94 8.18
N ALA A 47 -19.20 -2.97 9.26
CA ALA A 47 -20.46 -2.27 9.39
C ALA A 47 -20.24 -0.91 10.04
N ILE A 48 -20.88 0.14 9.52
CA ILE A 48 -20.84 1.50 10.05
C ILE A 48 -22.27 1.98 10.21
N GLU A 49 -22.66 2.36 11.42
CA GLU A 49 -23.90 3.08 11.69
C GLU A 49 -23.58 4.57 11.79
N VAL A 50 -24.15 5.39 10.90
CA VAL A 50 -23.91 6.85 10.93
C VAL A 50 -24.98 7.59 11.74
N SER A 51 -26.17 7.01 11.81
CA SER A 51 -27.31 7.46 12.62
C SER A 51 -28.21 6.24 12.89
N PRO A 52 -29.08 6.26 13.91
CA PRO A 52 -29.94 5.13 14.24
C PRO A 52 -30.68 4.59 13.01
N GLY A 53 -30.41 3.34 12.63
CA GLY A 53 -31.07 2.68 11.49
C GLY A 53 -30.50 3.01 10.11
N ASN A 54 -29.45 3.82 10.00
CA ASN A 54 -28.74 4.14 8.75
C ASN A 54 -27.35 3.49 8.77
N PHE A 55 -27.26 2.32 8.14
CA PHE A 55 -26.10 1.45 8.14
C PHE A 55 -25.41 1.40 6.77
N TYR A 56 -24.10 1.21 6.80
CA TYR A 56 -23.24 0.94 5.66
C TYR A 56 -22.40 -0.30 5.94
N ASP A 57 -22.72 -1.41 5.26
CA ASP A 57 -21.91 -2.61 5.28
C ASP A 57 -20.95 -2.61 4.10
N VAL A 58 -19.64 -2.58 4.39
CA VAL A 58 -18.60 -2.64 3.37
C VAL A 58 -17.97 -4.02 3.35
N PHE A 59 -18.08 -4.71 2.22
CA PHE A 59 -17.49 -6.02 1.98
C PHE A 59 -16.38 -5.94 0.93
N SER A 60 -15.42 -6.87 0.98
CA SER A 60 -14.58 -7.20 -0.18
C SER A 60 -14.67 -8.68 -0.51
N TRP A 61 -14.60 -9.02 -1.79
CA TRP A 61 -14.52 -10.41 -2.27
C TRP A 61 -13.57 -10.52 -3.46
N GLY A 62 -13.23 -11.75 -3.81
CA GLY A 62 -12.42 -12.07 -4.98
C GLY A 62 -11.33 -13.08 -4.67
N ARG A 63 -10.86 -13.78 -5.70
CA ARG A 63 -9.87 -14.86 -5.59
C ARG A 63 -8.47 -14.45 -6.06
N GLY A 64 -8.21 -13.14 -6.24
CA GLY A 64 -6.86 -12.65 -6.52
C GLY A 64 -5.88 -13.08 -5.42
N ALA A 65 -4.73 -13.64 -5.82
CA ALA A 65 -3.74 -14.25 -4.93
C ALA A 65 -3.25 -13.29 -3.83
N ASP A 66 -3.24 -11.99 -4.12
CA ASP A 66 -2.68 -10.96 -3.24
C ASP A 66 -3.73 -10.01 -2.63
N GLY A 67 -5.01 -10.39 -2.67
CA GLY A 67 -6.11 -9.58 -2.14
C GLY A 67 -6.77 -8.64 -3.14
N GLY A 68 -6.38 -8.70 -4.42
CA GLY A 68 -7.15 -8.10 -5.51
C GLY A 68 -8.55 -8.73 -5.66
N GLY A 69 -9.51 -7.92 -6.10
CA GLY A 69 -10.91 -8.31 -6.14
C GLY A 69 -11.83 -7.11 -6.36
N GLN A 70 -12.98 -7.11 -5.69
CA GLN A 70 -13.94 -6.00 -5.69
C GLN A 70 -14.40 -5.71 -4.27
N TYR A 71 -14.93 -4.50 -4.05
CA TYR A 71 -15.68 -4.14 -2.87
C TYR A 71 -17.16 -3.89 -3.19
N MET A 72 -18.00 -3.93 -2.16
CA MET A 72 -19.39 -3.50 -2.21
C MET A 72 -19.72 -2.75 -0.93
N ILE A 73 -20.52 -1.70 -1.06
CA ILE A 73 -21.13 -0.95 0.03
C ILE A 73 -22.63 -1.20 -0.06
N LEU A 74 -23.22 -1.79 0.99
CA LEU A 74 -24.65 -1.93 1.14
C LEU A 74 -25.13 -0.86 2.11
N ARG A 75 -25.91 0.11 1.63
CA ARG A 75 -26.60 1.07 2.51
C ARG A 75 -27.96 0.49 2.90
N SER A 76 -28.31 0.63 4.16
CA SER A 76 -29.64 0.33 4.67
C SER A 76 -30.10 1.48 5.56
N ASP A 77 -31.13 2.20 5.12
CA ASP A 77 -31.85 3.19 5.89
C ASP A 77 -33.24 2.66 6.23
N SER A 78 -33.42 2.22 7.47
CA SER A 78 -34.68 1.64 7.92
C SER A 78 -35.78 2.67 8.16
N SER A 79 -35.43 3.94 8.39
CA SER A 79 -36.42 5.00 8.65
C SER A 79 -37.15 5.38 7.37
N ASP A 80 -36.40 5.59 6.30
CA ASP A 80 -36.95 5.97 4.99
C ASP A 80 -37.14 4.76 4.05
N GLN A 81 -36.87 3.54 4.52
CA GLN A 81 -36.93 2.30 3.73
C GLN A 81 -36.09 2.37 2.44
N GLN A 82 -34.95 3.05 2.50
CA GLN A 82 -34.05 3.21 1.38
C GLN A 82 -32.88 2.24 1.48
N TYR A 83 -32.66 1.50 0.39
CA TYR A 83 -31.58 0.52 0.29
C TYR A 83 -30.86 0.79 -1.02
N ASN A 84 -29.54 1.00 -0.96
CA ASN A 84 -28.74 1.17 -2.15
C ASN A 84 -27.45 0.37 -2.07
N THR A 85 -26.84 0.16 -3.23
CA THR A 85 -25.64 -0.65 -3.34
C THR A 85 -24.69 -0.03 -4.35
N ILE A 86 -23.41 0.02 -3.99
CA ILE A 86 -22.33 0.37 -4.89
C ILE A 86 -21.28 -0.73 -4.84
N ASN A 87 -20.63 -1.00 -5.97
CA ASN A 87 -19.45 -1.83 -6.05
C ASN A 87 -18.31 -1.10 -6.78
N GLY A 88 -17.10 -1.64 -6.63
CA GLY A 88 -15.92 -1.17 -7.36
C GLY A 88 -14.76 -2.13 -7.28
N ASP A 89 -13.75 -1.91 -8.12
CA ASP A 89 -12.58 -2.77 -8.22
C ASP A 89 -11.55 -2.48 -7.12
N LEU A 90 -10.86 -3.54 -6.68
CA LEU A 90 -9.75 -3.50 -5.74
C LEU A 90 -8.48 -4.07 -6.38
N GLU A 91 -7.42 -3.27 -6.37
CA GLU A 91 -6.07 -3.71 -6.77
C GLU A 91 -5.28 -4.34 -5.60
N GLY A 92 -5.93 -4.57 -4.46
CA GLY A 92 -5.36 -5.18 -3.27
C GLY A 92 -6.29 -5.06 -2.06
N PRO A 93 -5.88 -5.53 -0.87
CA PRO A 93 -6.76 -5.63 0.29
C PRO A 93 -7.15 -4.24 0.83
N ILE A 94 -8.42 -4.12 1.27
CA ILE A 94 -8.89 -2.99 2.06
C ILE A 94 -8.08 -2.93 3.35
N LYS A 95 -7.52 -1.76 3.66
CA LYS A 95 -6.83 -1.51 4.92
C LYS A 95 -7.83 -1.05 5.99
N GLU A 96 -8.72 -0.13 5.65
CA GLU A 96 -9.73 0.40 6.56
C GLU A 96 -10.85 1.09 5.76
N VAL A 97 -12.03 1.16 6.37
CA VAL A 97 -13.14 2.02 5.96
C VAL A 97 -13.39 3.06 7.04
N LEU A 98 -13.49 4.33 6.65
CA LEU A 98 -13.81 5.44 7.53
C LEU A 98 -15.15 6.04 7.12
N ASN A 99 -15.82 6.70 8.06
CA ASN A 99 -16.95 7.56 7.80
C ASN A 99 -16.68 8.98 8.33
N ALA A 100 -17.20 9.97 7.64
CA ALA A 100 -17.14 11.37 8.03
C ALA A 100 -18.34 12.13 7.48
N ASP A 101 -18.51 13.36 7.95
CA ASP A 101 -19.29 14.42 7.30
C ASP A 101 -18.30 15.59 7.13
N MET A 102 -17.64 15.64 5.97
CA MET A 102 -16.44 16.45 5.75
C MET A 102 -16.73 17.92 5.44
N ASP A 103 -17.91 18.22 4.93
CA ASP A 103 -18.40 19.57 4.66
C ASP A 103 -19.58 20.02 5.54
N VAL A 104 -20.00 19.16 6.48
CA VAL A 104 -20.96 19.48 7.56
C VAL A 104 -22.35 19.78 7.00
N ASP A 105 -22.77 19.01 6.00
CA ASP A 105 -24.07 19.13 5.36
C ASP A 105 -25.07 18.03 5.80
N GLY A 106 -24.63 17.10 6.65
CA GLY A 106 -25.42 15.97 7.16
C GLY A 106 -25.40 14.73 6.26
N ASN A 107 -24.81 14.81 5.06
CA ASN A 107 -24.59 13.68 4.17
C ASN A 107 -23.26 13.01 4.55
N PRO A 108 -23.22 11.70 4.80
CA PRO A 108 -21.98 11.05 5.17
C PRO A 108 -21.13 10.71 3.95
N GLU A 109 -19.81 10.85 4.10
CA GLU A 109 -18.82 10.22 3.24
C GLU A 109 -18.39 8.87 3.80
N ILE A 110 -18.50 7.82 2.98
CA ILE A 110 -17.84 6.54 3.22
C ILE A 110 -16.55 6.50 2.42
N ILE A 111 -15.44 6.31 3.12
CA ILE A 111 -14.07 6.37 2.59
C ILE A 111 -13.43 5.00 2.75
N ILE A 112 -13.18 4.32 1.64
CA ILE A 112 -12.46 3.04 1.61
C ILE A 112 -11.04 3.33 1.16
N TYR A 113 -10.03 2.86 1.89
CA TYR A 113 -8.68 2.85 1.35
C TYR A 113 -8.04 1.46 1.41
N ALA A 114 -7.43 1.10 0.29
CA ALA A 114 -6.86 -0.21 0.02
C ALA A 114 -5.42 -0.04 -0.45
N ASN A 115 -4.56 -0.99 -0.11
CA ASN A 115 -3.17 -0.96 -0.57
C ASN A 115 -3.02 -1.83 -1.82
N SER A 116 -2.41 -1.30 -2.86
CA SER A 116 -2.00 -2.07 -4.03
C SER A 116 -1.03 -3.17 -3.64
N ILE A 117 -0.93 -4.17 -4.52
CA ILE A 117 -0.05 -5.34 -4.35
C ILE A 117 1.39 -5.11 -4.84
N ASP A 118 1.71 -3.89 -5.23
CA ASP A 118 3.06 -3.51 -5.66
C ASP A 118 4.04 -3.42 -4.47
N THR A 119 5.34 -3.31 -4.77
CA THR A 119 6.40 -3.34 -3.73
C THR A 119 6.28 -2.20 -2.72
N ASN A 120 5.78 -1.03 -3.14
CA ASN A 120 5.61 0.12 -2.26
C ASN A 120 4.23 0.15 -1.59
N ARG A 121 3.31 -0.77 -1.94
CA ARG A 121 1.97 -0.89 -1.37
C ARG A 121 1.23 0.45 -1.38
N TYR A 122 1.24 1.13 -2.54
CA TYR A 122 0.59 2.44 -2.68
C TYR A 122 -0.90 2.37 -2.34
N THR A 123 -1.42 3.44 -1.76
CA THR A 123 -2.81 3.46 -1.32
C THR A 123 -3.73 4.02 -2.39
N ASN A 124 -4.76 3.24 -2.73
CA ASN A 124 -5.93 3.64 -3.51
C ASN A 124 -7.05 4.05 -2.54
N VAL A 125 -7.73 5.16 -2.82
CA VAL A 125 -8.81 5.69 -1.98
C VAL A 125 -10.06 5.86 -2.82
N PHE A 126 -11.18 5.35 -2.31
CA PHE A 126 -12.51 5.46 -2.89
C PHE A 126 -13.38 6.22 -1.90
N VAL A 127 -14.00 7.30 -2.36
CA VAL A 127 -14.85 8.15 -1.53
C VAL A 127 -16.23 8.23 -2.14
N TYR A 128 -17.25 8.01 -1.32
CA TYR A 128 -18.65 8.10 -1.71
C TYR A 128 -19.40 8.97 -0.72
N GLU A 129 -20.02 10.03 -1.21
CA GLU A 129 -20.97 10.84 -0.44
C GLU A 129 -22.37 10.31 -0.71
N TYR A 130 -23.17 10.19 0.35
CA TYR A 130 -24.53 9.67 0.30
C TYR A 130 -25.53 10.76 0.62
N ASN A 131 -26.38 11.09 -0.34
CA ASN A 131 -27.47 12.04 -0.17
C ASN A 131 -28.78 11.33 -0.49
N ASN A 132 -29.54 11.01 0.56
CA ASN A 132 -30.76 10.21 0.46
C ASN A 132 -30.53 8.89 -0.31
N ASP A 133 -31.28 8.65 -1.38
CA ASP A 133 -31.22 7.45 -2.20
C ASP A 133 -30.00 7.41 -3.14
N ASN A 134 -29.36 8.56 -3.36
CA ASN A 134 -28.25 8.69 -4.29
C ASN A 134 -26.90 8.57 -3.59
N ALA A 135 -25.95 7.96 -4.29
CA ALA A 135 -24.59 7.82 -3.82
C ALA A 135 -23.63 8.23 -4.92
N ARG A 136 -22.73 9.15 -4.57
CA ARG A 136 -21.92 9.87 -5.53
C ARG A 136 -20.45 9.62 -5.25
N LYS A 137 -19.75 9.07 -6.25
CA LYS A 137 -18.31 8.90 -6.17
C LYS A 137 -17.63 10.27 -6.21
N ILE A 138 -16.74 10.53 -5.26
CA ILE A 138 -15.88 11.71 -5.24
C ILE A 138 -14.47 11.29 -5.67
N ASP A 139 -13.93 12.00 -6.65
CA ASP A 139 -12.58 11.74 -7.13
C ASP A 139 -11.55 12.11 -6.06
N PHE A 140 -10.69 11.14 -5.71
CA PHE A 140 -9.64 11.37 -4.76
C PHE A 140 -8.42 12.02 -5.43
N PRO A 141 -7.98 13.20 -5.00
CA PRO A 141 -6.90 13.92 -5.66
C PRO A 141 -5.57 13.19 -5.50
N ARG A 142 -4.81 13.12 -6.59
CA ARG A 142 -3.43 12.60 -6.57
C ARG A 142 -2.52 13.57 -5.81
N LEU A 143 -1.47 13.04 -5.19
CA LEU A 143 -0.39 13.85 -4.64
C LEU A 143 0.23 14.73 -5.73
N THR A 144 0.40 16.02 -5.46
CA THR A 144 1.17 16.93 -6.32
C THR A 144 2.65 16.54 -6.36
N ASP A 145 3.41 17.07 -7.32
CA ASP A 145 4.83 16.74 -7.46
C ASP A 145 5.67 17.15 -6.24
N SER A 146 5.30 18.23 -5.54
CA SER A 146 5.94 18.62 -4.29
C SER A 146 5.60 17.65 -3.16
N GLN A 147 4.32 17.30 -2.99
CA GLN A 147 3.84 16.37 -1.96
C GLN A 147 4.37 14.94 -2.15
N ARG A 148 4.65 14.52 -3.40
CA ARG A 148 5.15 13.17 -3.73
C ARG A 148 6.65 12.99 -3.46
N LYS A 149 7.41 14.05 -3.14
CA LYS A 149 8.86 13.94 -2.89
C LYS A 149 9.16 13.03 -1.70
N GLY A 150 9.87 11.93 -1.94
CA GLY A 150 10.19 10.94 -0.91
C GLY A 150 9.02 10.04 -0.51
N TYR A 151 7.88 10.10 -1.22
CA TYR A 151 6.73 9.25 -0.96
C TYR A 151 6.97 7.82 -1.47
N ARG A 152 6.68 6.81 -0.63
CA ARG A 152 6.84 5.39 -0.94
C ARG A 152 5.73 4.50 -0.38
N GLY A 153 4.51 5.03 -0.30
CA GLY A 153 3.41 4.34 0.37
C GLY A 153 3.49 4.46 1.88
N GLY A 154 2.88 3.51 2.59
CA GLY A 154 2.79 3.53 4.04
C GLY A 154 1.83 4.58 4.57
N ASP A 155 0.77 4.85 3.82
CA ASP A 155 -0.23 5.84 4.18
C ASP A 155 -1.15 5.35 5.29
N ASP A 156 -1.38 6.23 6.25
CA ASP A 156 -2.40 6.12 7.28
C ASP A 156 -3.41 7.25 7.10
N PHE A 157 -4.70 6.90 7.19
CA PHE A 157 -5.80 7.86 7.08
C PHE A 157 -6.58 7.90 8.38
N TYR A 158 -7.04 9.10 8.75
CA TYR A 158 -7.88 9.30 9.92
C TYR A 158 -8.72 10.57 9.76
N ILE A 159 -9.85 10.63 10.47
CA ILE A 159 -10.69 11.83 10.49
C ILE A 159 -10.28 12.72 11.67
N LYS A 160 -10.11 14.01 11.41
CA LYS A 160 -9.89 15.03 12.43
C LYS A 160 -10.64 16.30 12.04
N GLU A 161 -11.50 16.78 12.93
CA GLU A 161 -12.25 18.05 12.74
C GLU A 161 -12.98 18.11 11.38
N SER A 162 -13.72 17.05 11.02
CA SER A 162 -14.41 16.93 9.73
C SER A 162 -13.49 17.06 8.51
N LYS A 163 -12.21 16.67 8.66
CA LYS A 163 -11.25 16.60 7.57
C LYS A 163 -10.61 15.22 7.53
N LEU A 164 -10.37 14.73 6.33
CA LEU A 164 -9.62 13.50 6.12
C LEU A 164 -8.13 13.84 6.15
N MET A 165 -7.42 13.23 7.08
CA MET A 165 -5.99 13.36 7.24
C MET A 165 -5.31 12.17 6.58
N ARG A 166 -4.24 12.42 5.84
CA ARG A 166 -3.33 11.41 5.29
C ARG A 166 -1.94 11.66 5.81
N GLU A 167 -1.38 10.68 6.48
CA GLU A 167 -0.02 10.71 7.01
C GLU A 167 0.81 9.60 6.35
N PHE A 168 2.05 9.90 5.95
CA PHE A 168 2.96 8.88 5.44
C PHE A 168 4.44 9.22 5.73
N PRO A 169 5.32 8.20 5.85
CA PRO A 169 6.75 8.38 6.02
C PRO A 169 7.43 8.99 4.79
N ILE A 170 8.47 9.78 5.02
CA ILE A 170 9.30 10.38 3.96
C ILE A 170 10.62 9.60 3.86
N TYR A 171 11.03 9.28 2.63
CA TYR A 171 12.28 8.57 2.33
C TYR A 171 13.29 9.47 1.63
N ASN A 172 14.57 9.24 1.93
CA ASN A 172 15.72 9.86 1.26
C ASN A 172 16.30 8.92 0.20
N GLY A 173 16.78 9.48 -0.92
CA GLY A 173 17.38 8.70 -2.01
C GLY A 173 16.37 8.24 -3.06
N ARG A 174 16.77 7.28 -3.89
CA ARG A 174 15.99 6.76 -5.04
C ARG A 174 16.10 5.25 -5.13
N GLY A 175 15.16 4.60 -5.80
CA GLY A 175 15.21 3.15 -6.05
C GLY A 175 15.04 2.33 -4.77
N LYS A 176 15.58 1.11 -4.74
CA LYS A 176 15.45 0.18 -3.60
C LYS A 176 16.29 0.60 -2.38
N GLU A 177 17.36 1.36 -2.59
CA GLU A 177 18.28 1.84 -1.55
C GLU A 177 17.76 3.05 -0.76
N ALA A 178 16.51 3.47 -0.97
CA ALA A 178 15.96 4.62 -0.29
C ALA A 178 15.70 4.29 1.19
N LEU A 179 16.19 5.13 2.09
CA LEU A 179 16.08 4.93 3.54
C LEU A 179 15.03 5.86 4.15
N PRO A 180 14.29 5.43 5.19
CA PRO A 180 13.40 6.31 5.95
C PRO A 180 14.18 7.51 6.50
N SER A 181 13.65 8.71 6.30
CA SER A 181 14.25 9.94 6.85
C SER A 181 13.95 10.16 8.34
N GLY A 182 13.02 9.38 8.90
CA GLY A 182 12.42 9.62 10.22
C GLY A 182 11.33 10.70 10.24
N ALA A 183 11.19 11.48 9.17
CA ALA A 183 10.11 12.46 9.02
C ALA A 183 8.83 11.82 8.49
N LYS A 184 7.69 12.45 8.81
CA LYS A 184 6.39 12.16 8.22
C LYS A 184 5.85 13.39 7.50
N ARG A 185 5.04 13.16 6.48
CA ARG A 185 4.25 14.19 5.80
C ARG A 185 2.78 14.01 6.14
N VAL A 186 2.10 15.12 6.41
CA VAL A 186 0.66 15.15 6.65
C VAL A 186 -0.03 16.03 5.63
N ILE A 187 -1.06 15.48 4.99
CA ILE A 187 -1.92 16.16 4.03
C ILE A 187 -3.34 16.12 4.59
N GLN A 188 -3.95 17.29 4.69
CA GLN A 188 -5.34 17.47 5.06
C GLN A 188 -6.17 17.58 3.78
N TYR A 189 -7.25 16.81 3.69
CA TYR A 189 -8.24 16.92 2.64
C TYR A 189 -9.51 17.54 3.18
N SER A 190 -10.00 18.56 2.47
CA SER A 190 -11.32 19.17 2.69
C SER A 190 -12.23 18.87 1.52
N LEU A 191 -13.48 18.55 1.80
CA LEU A 191 -14.54 18.53 0.81
C LEU A 191 -15.13 19.94 0.68
N GLN A 192 -15.26 20.42 -0.55
CA GLN A 192 -15.96 21.66 -0.85
C GLN A 192 -16.60 21.51 -2.23
N SER A 193 -17.90 21.81 -2.33
CA SER A 193 -18.64 21.75 -3.59
C SER A 193 -18.33 20.47 -4.35
N ASN A 194 -18.50 19.34 -3.65
CA ASN A 194 -18.43 18.02 -4.28
C ASN A 194 -17.04 17.61 -4.77
N SER A 195 -15.99 18.32 -4.37
CA SER A 195 -14.59 18.12 -4.76
C SER A 195 -13.65 18.09 -3.55
N LEU A 196 -12.71 17.15 -3.53
CA LEU A 196 -11.69 17.05 -2.49
C LEU A 196 -10.45 17.88 -2.83
N TYR A 197 -9.99 18.67 -1.87
CA TYR A 197 -8.79 19.50 -1.99
C TYR A 197 -7.75 19.12 -0.93
N GLY A 198 -6.56 18.72 -1.38
CA GLY A 198 -5.45 18.30 -0.51
C GLY A 198 -4.45 19.42 -0.23
N LYS A 199 -4.35 19.84 1.04
CA LYS A 199 -3.36 20.81 1.53
C LYS A 199 -2.34 20.12 2.43
N GLN A 200 -1.06 20.28 2.14
CA GLN A 200 0.00 19.85 3.06
C GLN A 200 0.04 20.80 4.26
N ILE A 201 -0.06 20.25 5.47
CA ILE A 201 -0.08 21.06 6.70
C ILE A 201 1.19 20.92 7.54
N SER A 202 2.02 19.88 7.32
CA SER A 202 3.31 19.76 7.98
C SER A 202 4.43 20.45 7.18
N LYS A 203 5.28 21.23 7.87
CA LYS A 203 6.70 21.26 7.49
C LYS A 203 7.22 19.90 7.92
N ASP A 204 7.63 19.06 6.97
CA ASP A 204 8.11 17.68 7.17
C ASP A 204 8.81 17.55 8.54
N SER A 205 8.42 16.58 9.39
CA SER A 205 8.65 16.59 10.86
C SER A 205 10.10 16.83 11.32
N THR A 206 11.09 16.70 10.43
CA THR A 206 12.50 17.05 10.65
C THR A 206 12.83 18.55 10.54
N SER A 207 11.86 19.40 10.17
CA SER A 207 12.05 20.85 9.97
C SER A 207 11.75 21.69 11.23
N THR A 208 11.37 21.06 12.35
CA THR A 208 10.91 21.77 13.56
C THR A 208 11.53 21.27 14.87
N SER A 209 12.72 20.65 14.81
CA SER A 209 13.45 20.26 16.02
C SER A 209 14.92 20.70 15.98
N GLN A 210 15.12 22.02 16.07
CA GLN A 210 16.32 22.61 16.66
C GLN A 210 15.91 23.74 17.60
N VAL A 211 15.25 23.38 18.71
CA VAL A 211 15.39 24.13 19.95
C VAL A 211 15.77 23.09 20.99
N ALA A 212 17.07 22.89 21.13
CA ALA A 212 17.63 22.10 22.21
C ALA A 212 17.32 22.82 23.52
N GLU A 213 16.42 22.24 24.30
CA GLU A 213 16.20 22.62 25.68
C GLU A 213 17.48 22.31 26.46
N LYS A 214 18.21 23.39 26.79
CA LYS A 214 19.48 23.36 27.49
C LYS A 214 19.21 22.95 28.94
N ARG A 215 19.29 21.64 29.23
CA ARG A 215 19.28 21.13 30.60
C ARG A 215 20.53 21.65 31.34
N PRO A 216 20.41 22.25 32.53
CA PRO A 216 21.56 22.78 33.25
C PRO A 216 22.44 21.65 33.76
N GLU A 217 23.75 21.73 33.46
CA GLU A 217 24.78 20.90 34.10
C GLU A 217 24.82 21.19 35.62
N PRO A 218 24.93 20.17 36.48
CA PRO A 218 25.20 20.38 37.90
C PRO A 218 26.66 20.81 38.11
N ALA A 219 26.82 21.82 38.94
CA ALA A 219 28.07 22.46 39.30
C ALA A 219 28.95 21.61 40.24
N VAL A 220 30.23 21.50 39.86
CA VAL A 220 31.46 21.59 40.69
C VAL A 220 31.84 20.40 41.59
N VAL A 221 33.01 19.79 41.30
CA VAL A 221 34.15 19.77 42.25
C VAL A 221 35.47 19.98 41.47
N LYS A 222 36.26 20.96 41.94
CA LYS A 222 37.62 21.29 41.46
C LYS A 222 38.63 20.24 41.92
N HIS A 223 39.56 19.87 41.05
CA HIS A 223 40.95 19.70 41.46
C HIS A 223 41.91 20.28 40.43
N SER A 224 42.80 21.11 40.97
CA SER A 224 43.88 21.85 40.32
C SER A 224 45.06 20.94 40.00
N SER A 225 45.62 21.07 38.79
CA SER A 225 47.06 21.12 38.61
C SER A 225 47.44 21.80 37.29
N THR A 226 48.37 22.72 37.44
CA THR A 226 49.04 23.55 36.44
C THR A 226 49.99 22.75 35.54
N SER A 227 50.07 23.07 34.25
CA SER A 227 51.33 23.56 33.62
C SER A 227 51.23 23.85 32.10
N SER A 228 51.80 25.02 31.76
CA SER A 228 52.58 25.39 30.57
C SER A 228 52.03 25.34 29.12
N LYS A 229 51.90 26.56 28.56
CA LYS A 229 52.45 27.07 27.28
C LYS A 229 52.47 26.14 26.05
N SER A 230 51.86 26.60 24.93
CA SER A 230 52.57 27.45 23.95
C SER A 230 51.63 27.98 22.85
N LYS A 231 51.97 29.18 22.35
CA LYS A 231 51.37 29.86 21.20
C LYS A 231 51.85 29.20 19.89
N LYS A 232 50.98 29.16 18.86
CA LYS A 232 51.37 29.57 17.49
C LYS A 232 50.17 29.86 16.59
N ARG A 233 50.47 30.66 15.58
CA ARG A 233 49.67 31.66 14.88
C ARG A 233 49.45 31.20 13.43
N ALA A 234 48.26 31.49 12.90
CA ALA A 234 47.90 31.81 11.51
C ALA A 234 48.45 30.97 10.34
N THR A 235 47.59 30.62 9.38
CA THR A 235 47.68 31.19 8.02
C THR A 235 46.45 30.92 7.13
N ILE A 236 46.16 31.95 6.35
CA ILE A 236 45.18 32.09 5.28
C ILE A 236 45.69 31.38 4.02
N SER A 237 44.81 30.77 3.22
CA SER A 237 45.00 30.77 1.76
C SER A 237 43.66 30.87 1.01
N LYS A 238 43.56 31.94 0.21
CA LYS A 238 42.61 32.15 -0.89
C LYS A 238 43.28 31.68 -2.18
N LYS A 239 42.50 31.13 -3.13
CA LYS A 239 42.62 31.17 -4.62
C LYS A 239 41.70 30.07 -5.17
N HIS A 240 41.01 30.15 -6.32
CA HIS A 240 40.91 31.12 -7.40
C HIS A 240 39.58 30.84 -8.16
N LYS A 241 38.99 31.89 -8.75
CA LYS A 241 38.00 31.85 -9.85
C LYS A 241 38.42 30.95 -11.01
N VAL A 242 37.46 30.26 -11.64
CA VAL A 242 37.33 30.25 -13.12
C VAL A 242 35.86 30.30 -13.53
N VAL A 243 35.55 31.33 -14.34
CA VAL A 243 34.33 31.52 -15.11
C VAL A 243 34.50 30.84 -16.46
N LYS A 244 33.53 30.07 -16.94
CA LYS A 244 33.30 29.88 -18.38
C LYS A 244 31.80 29.85 -18.71
N LYS A 245 31.45 30.66 -19.71
CA LYS A 245 30.14 30.95 -20.27
C LYS A 245 30.05 30.33 -21.67
N ALA A 246 28.81 30.18 -22.17
CA ALA A 246 28.37 29.76 -23.52
C ALA A 246 28.38 28.23 -23.76
N ARG A 247 27.35 27.63 -24.38
CA ARG A 247 26.77 28.03 -25.67
C ARG A 247 25.35 27.48 -25.88
N ARG A 248 24.58 28.29 -26.60
CA ARG A 248 23.22 28.14 -27.14
C ARG A 248 23.20 27.02 -28.20
N HIS A 249 22.14 26.20 -28.26
CA HIS A 249 21.63 25.68 -29.54
C HIS A 249 20.10 25.58 -29.52
N ARG A 250 19.50 26.35 -30.42
CA ARG A 250 18.16 26.12 -31.00
C ARG A 250 18.32 25.01 -32.04
N ARG A 251 17.41 24.03 -32.03
CA ARG A 251 16.43 23.79 -33.10
C ARG A 251 15.30 22.96 -32.52
#